data_AF-A0A2T7PBT4-F1
#
_entry.id   AF-A0A2T7PBT4-F1
#
_cell.length_a   1.000
_cell.length_b   1.000
_cell.length_c   1.000
_cell.angle_alpha   90.00
_cell.angle_beta   90.00
_cell.angle_gamma   90.00
#
_symmetry.space_group_name_H-M   'P 1'
#
loop_
_entity.id
_entity.type
_entity.pdbx_description
1 polymer ?
#
loop_
_entity_poly.entity_id
_entity_poly.type
_entity_poly.pdbx_seq_one_letter_code
_entity_poly.pdbx_strand_id
1 'polypeptide(L)'
;MGIPVSGASGYLSAGLAILLSLFPISTTSATTPTTTRDGGMCRSKSLLLEPRAFELHSCAWCYQYAARSDSIRAHPTQPYLYVINNRTSLPSDTAVLVPDVTNASDVKRVCSTVPSAICERWQECCHAARRCCQRQLQAGHRVNGTCARTWDGWSCWDDTPAGTVEYVTCPTFFRYPVLSSE
;
A
#
# COMPACT_ATOMS: atom_id res chain seq x y z
N MET A 1 -63.27 67.71 13.05
CA MET A 1 -61.97 67.68 13.77
C MET A 1 -61.18 66.50 13.24
N GLY A 2 -59.86 66.67 13.10
CA GLY A 2 -58.93 65.87 12.27
C GLY A 2 -58.94 64.35 12.51
N ILE A 3 -58.25 63.51 11.75
CA ILE A 3 -57.09 63.61 10.85
C ILE A 3 -57.23 62.39 9.90
N PRO A 4 -56.73 62.44 8.66
CA PRO A 4 -55.77 61.39 8.31
C PRO A 4 -54.62 61.98 7.49
N VAL A 5 -53.42 61.39 7.57
CA VAL A 5 -52.72 60.85 6.40
C VAL A 5 -51.37 60.25 6.77
N SER A 6 -51.17 59.04 6.27
CA SER A 6 -49.90 58.34 6.08
C SER A 6 -48.95 59.11 5.17
N GLY A 7 -47.66 58.91 5.41
CA GLY A 7 -46.56 59.38 4.57
C GLY A 7 -46.43 58.64 3.24
N ALA A 8 -45.87 59.35 2.27
CA ALA A 8 -45.36 58.82 1.02
C ALA A 8 -44.09 59.59 0.60
N SER A 9 -43.10 58.79 0.16
CA SER A 9 -42.06 59.01 -0.84
C SER A 9 -41.66 60.39 -1.34
N GLY A 10 -40.35 60.58 -1.51
CA GLY A 10 -39.79 61.59 -2.39
C GLY A 10 -38.30 61.37 -2.66
N TYR A 11 -38.00 60.90 -3.86
CA TYR A 11 -36.70 60.67 -4.51
C TYR A 11 -35.77 61.90 -4.52
N LEU A 12 -34.45 61.69 -4.63
CA LEU A 12 -33.62 62.19 -5.75
C LEU A 12 -32.11 61.81 -5.60
N SER A 13 -31.58 61.27 -6.71
CA SER A 13 -30.26 61.50 -7.33
C SER A 13 -28.98 61.66 -6.47
N ALA A 14 -27.96 60.84 -6.71
CA ALA A 14 -26.61 61.28 -7.12
C ALA A 14 -25.71 60.06 -7.37
N GLY A 15 -24.90 60.15 -8.42
CA GLY A 15 -24.13 59.05 -8.97
C GLY A 15 -22.97 58.55 -8.11
N LEU A 16 -22.54 57.33 -8.41
CA LEU A 16 -21.25 56.80 -7.99
C LEU A 16 -20.60 56.13 -9.20
N ALA A 17 -19.46 56.67 -9.60
CA ALA A 17 -18.58 56.13 -10.63
C ALA A 17 -18.07 54.74 -10.19
N ILE A 18 -18.36 53.70 -10.96
CA ILE A 18 -17.77 52.38 -10.75
C ILE A 18 -16.59 52.24 -11.71
N LEU A 19 -15.40 52.26 -11.12
CA LEU A 19 -14.10 52.02 -11.75
C LEU A 19 -14.12 50.65 -12.45
N LEU A 20 -13.86 50.65 -13.77
CA LEU A 20 -13.56 49.43 -14.53
C LEU A 20 -12.20 48.87 -14.09
N SER A 21 -12.18 48.09 -13.01
CA SER A 21 -11.02 47.26 -12.67
C SER A 21 -10.95 46.09 -13.66
N LEU A 22 -10.04 46.17 -14.62
CA LEU A 22 -9.58 45.03 -15.42
C LEU A 22 -8.88 44.05 -14.47
N PHE A 23 -9.63 43.16 -13.84
CA PHE A 23 -9.05 41.99 -13.18
C PHE A 23 -8.60 41.02 -14.26
N PRO A 24 -7.31 40.66 -14.34
CA PRO A 24 -6.90 39.56 -15.20
C PRO A 24 -7.61 38.31 -14.70
N ILE A 25 -8.40 37.68 -15.57
CA ILE A 25 -8.93 36.34 -15.32
C ILE A 25 -7.71 35.43 -15.31
N SER A 26 -7.15 35.20 -14.13
CA SER A 26 -6.24 34.09 -13.93
C SER A 26 -7.05 32.82 -14.16
N THR A 27 -6.94 32.24 -15.36
CA THR A 27 -7.32 30.86 -15.60
C THR A 27 -6.38 30.01 -14.74
N THR A 28 -6.74 29.83 -13.47
CA THR A 28 -6.25 28.70 -12.71
C THR A 28 -6.83 27.49 -13.42
N SER A 29 -6.04 26.90 -14.31
CA SER A 29 -6.22 25.51 -14.67
C SER A 29 -6.25 24.76 -13.35
N ALA A 30 -7.45 24.42 -12.90
CA ALA A 30 -7.61 23.43 -11.86
C ALA A 30 -6.97 22.18 -12.44
N THR A 31 -5.70 21.95 -12.10
CA THR A 31 -5.13 20.63 -12.17
C THR A 31 -5.93 19.85 -11.15
N THR A 32 -7.07 19.32 -11.59
CA THR A 32 -7.68 18.17 -10.98
C THR A 32 -6.50 17.24 -10.69
N PRO A 33 -6.24 16.86 -9.43
CA PRO A 33 -5.27 15.82 -9.18
C PRO A 33 -5.78 14.66 -10.03
N THR A 34 -5.02 14.32 -11.06
CA THR A 34 -5.27 13.16 -11.89
C THR A 34 -5.15 11.99 -10.94
N THR A 35 -6.25 11.69 -10.27
CA THR A 35 -6.45 10.40 -9.66
C THR A 35 -6.69 9.51 -10.86
N THR A 36 -5.61 9.15 -11.54
CA THR A 36 -5.56 7.94 -12.33
C THR A 36 -5.86 6.81 -11.35
N ARG A 37 -7.15 6.54 -11.13
CA ARG A 37 -7.61 5.19 -10.81
C ARG A 37 -7.51 4.34 -12.08
N ASP A 38 -6.34 4.32 -12.68
CA ASP A 38 -5.92 3.19 -13.48
C ASP A 38 -5.15 2.33 -12.48
N GLY A 39 -5.83 1.33 -11.93
CA GLY A 39 -5.32 0.50 -10.84
C GLY A 39 -4.09 -0.26 -11.33
N GLY A 40 -2.91 0.28 -11.07
CA GLY A 40 -1.68 -0.39 -11.46
C GLY A 40 -1.54 -1.71 -10.69
N MET A 41 -1.09 -2.74 -11.38
CA MET A 41 -0.93 -4.09 -10.82
C MET A 41 0.52 -4.35 -10.44
N CYS A 42 0.73 -5.17 -9.41
CA CYS A 42 2.03 -5.60 -8.93
C CYS A 42 2.22 -7.10 -9.15
N ARG A 43 3.32 -7.48 -9.77
CA ARG A 43 3.68 -8.86 -10.07
C ARG A 43 4.46 -9.48 -8.90
N SER A 44 3.95 -10.61 -8.39
CA SER A 44 4.60 -11.48 -7.40
C SER A 44 4.74 -12.88 -7.99
N LYS A 45 5.95 -13.28 -8.39
CA LYS A 45 6.22 -14.52 -9.14
C LYS A 45 5.32 -14.62 -10.38
N SER A 46 4.40 -15.57 -10.42
CA SER A 46 3.46 -15.77 -11.52
C SER A 46 2.12 -15.04 -11.31
N LEU A 47 1.91 -14.39 -10.17
CA LEU A 47 0.68 -13.67 -9.84
C LEU A 47 0.80 -12.20 -10.21
N LEU A 48 -0.31 -11.64 -10.71
CA LEU A 48 -0.48 -10.21 -10.94
C LEU A 48 -1.64 -9.75 -10.04
N LEU A 49 -1.35 -8.83 -9.12
CA LEU A 49 -2.23 -8.51 -8.00
C LEU A 49 -2.39 -7.00 -7.86
N GLU A 50 -3.58 -6.55 -7.50
CA GLU A 50 -3.82 -5.18 -7.03
C GLU A 50 -2.91 -4.87 -5.82
N PRO A 51 -2.50 -3.61 -5.59
CA PRO A 51 -1.48 -3.28 -4.60
C PRO A 51 -1.79 -3.80 -3.18
N ARG A 52 -3.06 -3.74 -2.77
CA ARG A 52 -3.48 -4.24 -1.46
C ARG A 52 -3.44 -5.76 -1.37
N ALA A 53 -3.86 -6.47 -2.41
CA ALA A 53 -3.79 -7.92 -2.46
C ALA A 53 -2.34 -8.40 -2.53
N PHE A 54 -1.50 -7.70 -3.29
CA PHE A 54 -0.05 -7.92 -3.36
C PHE A 54 0.60 -7.81 -1.98
N GLU A 55 0.28 -6.75 -1.22
CA GLU A 55 0.82 -6.52 0.11
C GLU A 55 0.50 -7.68 1.06
N LEU A 56 -0.78 -8.01 1.19
CA LEU A 56 -1.22 -9.07 2.10
C LEU A 56 -0.68 -10.44 1.69
N HIS A 57 -0.70 -10.76 0.39
CA HIS A 57 -0.15 -12.01 -0.11
C HIS A 57 1.36 -12.11 0.15
N SER A 58 2.12 -11.07 -0.17
CA SER A 58 3.57 -11.04 0.06
C SER A 58 3.89 -11.15 1.55
N CYS A 59 3.12 -10.47 2.41
CA CYS A 59 3.28 -10.55 3.86
C CYS A 59 2.97 -11.93 4.45
N ALA A 60 1.98 -12.66 3.90
CA ALA A 60 1.71 -14.04 4.29
C ALA A 60 2.93 -14.93 3.99
N TRP A 61 3.50 -14.82 2.79
CA TRP A 61 4.68 -15.60 2.41
C TRP A 61 5.94 -15.18 3.16
N CYS A 62 6.12 -13.88 3.43
CA CYS A 62 7.19 -13.38 4.30
C CYS A 62 7.15 -14.07 5.67
N TYR A 63 5.95 -14.22 6.26
CA TYR A 63 5.79 -14.92 7.53
C TYR A 63 6.21 -16.39 7.41
N GLN A 64 5.76 -17.09 6.36
CA GLN A 64 6.13 -18.49 6.12
C GLN A 64 7.66 -18.67 6.03
N TYR A 65 8.34 -17.76 5.35
CA TYR A 65 9.80 -17.82 5.16
C TYR A 65 10.57 -17.42 6.42
N ALA A 66 10.10 -16.41 7.17
CA ALA A 66 10.76 -15.92 8.37
C ALA A 66 10.54 -16.85 9.57
N ALA A 67 9.31 -17.29 9.81
CA ALA A 67 8.93 -18.03 11.01
C ALA A 67 9.15 -19.54 10.89
N ARG A 68 9.08 -20.12 9.68
CA ARG A 68 9.04 -21.58 9.46
C ARG A 68 8.10 -22.30 10.43
N SER A 69 6.95 -21.68 10.72
CA SER A 69 6.00 -22.19 11.71
C SER A 69 5.27 -23.42 11.19
N ASP A 70 5.11 -24.42 12.06
CA ASP A 70 4.26 -25.59 11.80
C ASP A 70 2.78 -25.35 12.17
N SER A 71 2.51 -24.28 12.92
CA SER A 71 1.18 -23.92 13.40
C SER A 71 0.47 -22.90 12.52
N ILE A 72 1.22 -22.07 11.80
CA ILE A 72 0.68 -21.01 10.96
C ILE A 72 1.38 -21.04 9.60
N ARG A 73 0.61 -20.99 8.52
CA ARG A 73 1.16 -21.05 7.16
C ARG A 73 0.46 -20.08 6.20
N ALA A 74 1.15 -19.76 5.11
CA ALA A 74 0.63 -18.89 4.05
C ALA A 74 -0.29 -19.67 3.10
N HIS A 75 -1.49 -19.14 2.81
CA HIS A 75 -2.37 -19.76 1.83
C HIS A 75 -1.80 -19.61 0.41
N PRO A 76 -1.81 -20.65 -0.43
CA PRO A 76 -1.19 -20.59 -1.76
C PRO A 76 -1.84 -19.56 -2.69
N THR A 77 -3.15 -19.35 -2.58
CA THR A 77 -3.92 -18.47 -3.48
C THR A 77 -4.61 -17.30 -2.79
N GLN A 78 -4.56 -17.22 -1.46
CA GLN A 78 -5.34 -16.25 -0.70
C GLN A 78 -4.43 -15.37 0.15
N PRO A 79 -4.82 -14.11 0.43
CA PRO A 79 -3.95 -13.12 1.06
C PRO A 79 -3.96 -13.22 2.59
N TYR A 80 -4.01 -14.41 3.16
CA TYR A 80 -4.10 -14.63 4.61
C TYR A 80 -3.24 -15.80 5.10
N LEU A 81 -3.02 -15.81 6.42
CA LEU A 81 -2.36 -16.90 7.13
C LEU A 81 -3.40 -17.81 7.77
N TYR A 82 -3.25 -19.13 7.63
CA TYR A 82 -4.11 -20.11 8.28
C TYR A 82 -3.46 -20.66 9.54
N VAL A 83 -4.26 -20.79 10.60
CA VAL A 83 -3.87 -21.46 11.85
C VAL A 83 -4.27 -22.93 11.73
N ILE A 84 -3.28 -23.82 11.81
CA ILE A 84 -3.43 -25.27 11.56
C ILE A 84 -3.68 -26.03 12.85
N ASN A 85 -3.16 -25.50 13.96
CA ASN A 85 -3.25 -26.12 15.26
C ASN A 85 -3.24 -25.07 16.38
N ASN A 86 -3.64 -25.49 17.58
CA ASN A 86 -3.80 -24.59 18.73
C ASN A 86 -2.51 -24.42 19.56
N ARG A 87 -1.32 -24.60 18.96
CA ARG A 87 -0.04 -24.39 19.67
C ARG A 87 0.44 -22.93 19.61
N THR A 88 -0.46 -22.00 19.32
CA THR A 88 -0.16 -20.58 19.24
C THR A 88 -0.67 -19.86 20.49
N SER A 89 -0.25 -18.62 20.70
CA SER A 89 -0.78 -17.74 21.74
C SER A 89 -2.16 -17.14 21.39
N LEU A 90 -2.75 -17.56 20.26
CA LEU A 90 -4.02 -17.03 19.77
C LEU A 90 -5.21 -17.71 20.46
N PRO A 91 -6.37 -17.03 20.49
CA PRO A 91 -7.63 -17.66 20.87
C PRO A 91 -7.92 -18.92 20.03
N SER A 92 -8.47 -19.96 20.67
CA SER A 92 -8.71 -21.28 20.07
C SER A 92 -9.66 -21.27 18.86
N ASP A 93 -10.49 -20.24 18.71
CA ASP A 93 -11.41 -20.02 17.59
C ASP A 93 -10.77 -19.26 16.42
N THR A 94 -9.51 -18.83 16.55
CA THR A 94 -8.81 -18.11 15.48
C THR A 94 -8.39 -19.06 14.37
N ALA A 95 -9.12 -19.06 13.27
CA ALA A 95 -8.77 -19.84 12.07
C ALA A 95 -7.80 -19.10 11.12
N VAL A 96 -7.86 -17.76 11.09
CA VAL A 96 -7.16 -16.94 10.09
C VAL A 96 -6.56 -15.67 10.71
N LEU A 97 -5.35 -15.32 10.26
CA LEU A 97 -4.74 -14.01 10.50
C LEU A 97 -4.64 -13.21 9.21
N VAL A 98 -4.89 -11.91 9.31
CA VAL A 98 -4.63 -10.95 8.24
C VAL A 98 -3.20 -10.43 8.43
N PRO A 99 -2.27 -10.66 7.49
CA PRO A 99 -0.88 -10.25 7.64
C PRO A 99 -0.67 -8.80 7.17
N ASP A 100 -1.44 -7.87 7.74
CA ASP A 100 -1.38 -6.46 7.38
C ASP A 100 -0.32 -5.72 8.20
N VAL A 101 0.81 -5.38 7.56
CA VAL A 101 1.89 -4.65 8.21
C VAL A 101 1.56 -3.17 8.48
N THR A 102 0.49 -2.63 7.89
CA THR A 102 0.05 -1.24 8.14
C THR A 102 -0.90 -1.11 9.33
N ASN A 103 -1.52 -2.21 9.75
CA ASN A 103 -2.49 -2.21 10.81
C ASN A 103 -1.84 -2.71 12.11
N ALA A 104 -1.72 -1.82 13.10
CA ALA A 104 -1.06 -2.12 14.37
C ALA A 104 -1.70 -3.31 15.12
N SER A 105 -3.02 -3.49 15.02
CA SER A 105 -3.72 -4.61 15.65
C SER A 105 -3.38 -5.94 14.97
N ASP A 106 -3.29 -5.95 13.65
CA ASP A 106 -2.90 -7.14 12.88
C ASP A 106 -1.42 -7.48 13.10
N VAL A 107 -0.54 -6.48 13.11
CA VAL A 107 0.87 -6.65 13.50
C VAL A 107 0.97 -7.26 14.89
N LYS A 108 0.23 -6.74 15.89
CA LYS A 108 0.23 -7.29 17.25
C LYS A 108 -0.20 -8.76 17.28
N ARG A 109 -1.25 -9.11 16.53
CA ARG A 109 -1.76 -10.50 16.45
C ARG A 109 -0.78 -11.45 15.76
N VAL A 110 -0.17 -11.04 14.65
CA VAL A 110 0.82 -11.88 13.96
C VAL A 110 2.08 -12.02 14.82
N CYS A 111 2.57 -10.91 15.37
CA CYS A 111 3.79 -10.90 16.16
C CYS A 111 3.66 -11.59 17.53
N SER A 112 2.46 -11.76 18.09
CA SER A 112 2.28 -12.56 19.30
C SER A 112 2.58 -14.06 19.09
N THR A 113 2.65 -14.52 17.84
CA THR A 113 2.83 -15.93 17.48
C THR A 113 4.29 -16.33 17.26
N VAL A 114 5.21 -15.37 17.29
CA VAL A 114 6.64 -15.56 17.01
C VAL A 114 7.50 -14.71 17.95
N PRO A 115 8.79 -15.04 18.16
CA PRO A 115 9.72 -14.16 18.88
C PRO A 115 9.86 -12.78 18.22
N SER A 116 10.19 -11.74 19.00
CA SER A 116 10.35 -10.36 18.51
C SER A 116 11.29 -10.27 17.31
N ALA A 117 12.44 -10.96 17.35
CA ALA A 117 13.40 -10.98 16.24
C ALA A 117 12.83 -11.56 14.93
N ILE A 118 11.87 -12.49 15.01
CA ILE A 118 11.19 -13.03 13.82
C ILE A 118 10.09 -12.07 13.34
N CYS A 119 9.36 -11.46 14.28
CA CYS A 119 8.39 -10.40 13.98
C CYS A 119 9.04 -9.21 13.26
N GLU A 120 10.22 -8.76 13.70
CA GLU A 120 10.99 -7.70 13.04
C GLU A 120 11.35 -8.07 11.60
N ARG A 121 11.90 -9.27 11.37
CA ARG A 121 12.22 -9.77 10.03
C ARG A 121 10.99 -9.88 9.13
N TRP A 122 9.87 -10.34 9.67
CA TRP A 122 8.60 -10.40 8.94
C TRP A 122 8.16 -8.99 8.49
N GLN A 123 8.19 -8.00 9.38
CA GLN A 123 7.86 -6.61 9.04
C GLN A 123 8.82 -6.04 7.99
N GLU A 124 10.13 -6.25 8.13
CA GLU A 124 11.13 -5.83 7.14
C GLU A 124 10.84 -6.42 5.75
N CYS A 125 10.54 -7.72 5.68
CA CYS A 125 10.16 -8.41 4.44
C CYS A 125 8.89 -7.81 3.82
N CYS A 126 7.86 -7.61 4.64
CA CYS A 126 6.62 -6.95 4.24
C CYS A 126 6.87 -5.56 3.63
N HIS A 127 7.65 -4.73 4.32
CA HIS A 127 7.98 -3.39 3.83
C HIS A 127 8.82 -3.44 2.55
N ALA A 128 9.73 -4.41 2.39
CA ALA A 128 10.49 -4.61 1.17
C ALA A 128 9.59 -4.97 -0.02
N ALA A 129 8.64 -5.89 0.17
CA ALA A 129 7.65 -6.25 -0.84
C ALA A 129 6.81 -5.02 -1.25
N ARG A 130 6.33 -4.24 -0.28
CA ARG A 130 5.54 -3.03 -0.56
C ARG A 130 6.32 -2.00 -1.36
N ARG A 131 7.59 -1.76 -1.02
CA ARG A 131 8.49 -0.92 -1.83
C ARG A 131 8.69 -1.47 -3.24
N CYS A 132 8.74 -2.79 -3.40
CA CYS A 132 8.80 -3.40 -4.72
C CYS A 132 7.54 -3.10 -5.55
N CYS A 133 6.35 -3.26 -4.97
CA CYS A 133 5.11 -2.92 -5.65
C CYS A 133 5.08 -1.44 -6.07
N GLN A 134 5.49 -0.52 -5.17
CA GLN A 134 5.63 0.90 -5.52
C GLN A 134 6.57 1.13 -6.71
N ARG A 135 7.73 0.47 -6.74
CA ARG A 135 8.66 0.52 -7.89
C ARG A 135 8.01 0.01 -9.17
N GLN A 136 7.27 -1.09 -9.11
CA GLN A 136 6.59 -1.65 -10.29
C GLN A 136 5.53 -0.71 -10.86
N LEU A 137 4.77 -0.02 -9.99
CA LEU A 137 3.73 0.94 -10.37
C LEU A 137 4.30 2.23 -10.96
N GLN A 138 5.48 2.65 -10.48
CA GLN A 138 6.19 3.83 -10.98
C GLN A 138 6.98 3.52 -12.26
N ALA A 139 7.31 2.24 -12.48
CA ALA A 139 7.97 1.81 -13.68
C ALA A 139 7.00 1.90 -14.87
N GLY A 140 7.41 2.62 -15.91
CA GLY A 140 6.64 2.76 -17.14
C GLY A 140 6.44 1.44 -17.89
N HIS A 141 6.01 1.54 -19.14
CA HIS A 141 5.78 0.37 -19.98
C HIS A 141 7.04 -0.51 -20.08
N ARG A 142 6.84 -1.83 -19.96
CA ARG A 142 7.91 -2.81 -20.11
C ARG A 142 8.47 -2.75 -21.54
N VAL A 143 9.79 -2.79 -21.66
CA VAL A 143 10.48 -2.87 -22.95
C VAL A 143 10.40 -4.30 -23.50
N ASN A 144 10.10 -4.45 -24.80
CA ASN A 144 10.07 -5.75 -25.46
C ASN A 144 11.43 -6.47 -25.36
N GLY A 145 11.41 -7.80 -25.22
CA GLY A 145 12.64 -8.59 -25.08
C GLY A 145 13.24 -8.59 -23.65
N THR A 146 12.51 -8.10 -22.65
CA THR A 146 12.91 -8.19 -21.24
C THR A 146 12.11 -9.24 -20.46
N CYS A 147 12.74 -9.90 -19.50
CA CYS A 147 12.05 -10.57 -18.40
C CYS A 147 11.29 -9.51 -17.60
N ALA A 148 10.02 -9.76 -17.29
CA ALA A 148 9.21 -8.79 -16.57
C ALA A 148 9.67 -8.65 -15.11
N ARG A 149 9.71 -7.40 -14.62
CA ARG A 149 9.90 -7.06 -13.20
C ARG A 149 8.99 -7.88 -12.28
N THR A 150 9.45 -8.22 -11.09
CA THR A 150 8.69 -9.06 -10.15
C THR A 150 9.22 -9.01 -8.73
N TRP A 151 8.33 -9.29 -7.78
CA TRP A 151 8.72 -9.75 -6.45
C TRP A 151 8.80 -11.28 -6.43
N ASP A 152 9.94 -11.83 -6.06
CA ASP A 152 10.16 -13.29 -6.04
C ASP A 152 9.90 -13.92 -4.66
N GLY A 153 9.45 -13.14 -3.69
CA GLY A 153 9.31 -13.55 -2.29
C GLY A 153 10.42 -13.04 -1.38
N TRP A 154 11.53 -12.56 -1.94
CA TRP A 154 12.72 -12.10 -1.20
C TRP A 154 13.24 -10.76 -1.67
N SER A 155 13.27 -10.56 -2.99
CA SER A 155 13.88 -9.42 -3.65
C SER A 155 12.97 -8.86 -4.75
N CYS A 156 13.17 -7.58 -5.03
CA CYS A 156 12.54 -6.91 -6.16
C CYS A 156 13.46 -6.95 -7.37
N TRP A 157 12.97 -7.50 -8.46
CA TRP A 157 13.66 -7.57 -9.74
C TRP A 157 13.02 -6.60 -10.72
N ASP A 158 13.85 -5.84 -11.43
CA ASP A 158 13.41 -4.93 -12.50
C ASP A 158 13.27 -5.68 -13.83
N ASP A 159 12.81 -4.96 -14.86
CA ASP A 159 12.81 -5.50 -16.21
C ASP A 159 14.25 -5.79 -16.65
N THR A 160 14.51 -7.04 -16.97
CA THR A 160 15.87 -7.54 -17.24
C THR A 160 16.01 -7.92 -18.71
N PRO A 161 16.97 -7.38 -19.48
CA PRO A 161 17.18 -7.78 -20.88
C PRO A 161 17.42 -9.30 -21.04
N ALA A 162 16.88 -9.88 -22.11
CA ALA A 162 17.13 -11.29 -22.40
C ALA A 162 18.63 -11.54 -22.65
N GLY A 163 19.15 -12.64 -22.08
CA GLY A 163 20.55 -13.03 -22.23
C GLY A 163 21.53 -12.32 -21.30
N THR A 164 21.07 -11.48 -20.38
CA THR A 164 21.91 -10.85 -19.34
C THR A 164 21.72 -11.53 -17.98
N VAL A 165 22.64 -11.24 -17.06
CA VAL A 165 22.56 -11.66 -15.66
C VAL A 165 22.40 -10.41 -14.80
N GLU A 166 21.40 -10.42 -13.93
CA GLU A 166 21.16 -9.37 -12.94
C GLU A 166 21.50 -9.86 -11.54
N TYR A 167 21.95 -8.93 -10.70
CA TYR A 167 22.36 -9.22 -9.33
C TYR A 167 21.61 -8.33 -8.36
N VAL A 168 21.18 -8.90 -7.24
CA VAL A 168 20.60 -8.18 -6.11
C VAL A 168 21.32 -8.59 -4.84
N THR A 169 21.49 -7.64 -3.92
CA THR A 169 22.05 -7.95 -2.60
C THR A 169 21.06 -8.80 -1.81
N CYS A 170 21.56 -9.82 -1.12
CA CYS A 170 20.74 -10.64 -0.25
C CYS A 170 20.06 -9.77 0.82
N PRO A 171 18.73 -9.82 0.95
CA PRO A 171 18.01 -9.07 1.98
C PRO A 171 18.40 -9.49 3.41
N THR A 172 18.47 -8.52 4.31
CA THR A 172 18.89 -8.72 5.71
C THR A 172 17.86 -9.45 6.57
N PHE A 173 16.59 -9.46 6.15
CA PHE A 173 15.50 -10.12 6.88
C PHE A 173 15.50 -11.64 6.73
N PHE A 174 16.26 -12.19 5.78
CA PHE A 174 16.56 -13.62 5.70
C PHE A 174 17.94 -13.93 6.24
N ARG A 175 18.09 -13.82 7.56
CA ARG A 175 19.23 -14.45 8.23
C ARG A 175 18.88 -15.92 8.43
N TYR A 176 19.67 -16.82 7.86
CA TYR A 176 19.76 -18.18 8.40
C TYR A 176 19.94 -18.04 9.91
N PRO A 177 19.22 -18.81 10.74
CA PRO A 177 19.80 -19.13 12.03
C PRO A 177 21.15 -19.76 11.68
N VAL A 178 22.23 -19.13 12.14
CA VAL A 178 23.42 -19.93 12.46
C VAL A 178 22.84 -21.04 13.31
N LEU A 179 22.88 -22.28 12.80
CA LEU A 179 22.56 -23.45 13.61
C LEU A 179 23.41 -23.26 14.86
N SER A 180 22.79 -22.90 15.99
CA SER A 180 23.40 -23.05 17.28
C SER A 180 23.53 -24.56 17.44
N SER A 181 24.69 -25.05 17.00
CA SER A 181 25.30 -26.21 17.59
C SER A 181 25.51 -25.84 19.05
N GLU A 182 24.67 -26.42 19.90
CA GLU A 182 24.98 -26.91 21.25
C GLU A 182 23.91 -27.92 21.65
#